data_AF-A0A0K1YBM5-F1
#
_entry.id   AF-A0A0K1YBM5-F1
#
_cell.length_a   1.000
_cell.length_b   1.000
_cell.length_c   1.000
_cell.angle_alpha   90.00
_cell.angle_beta   90.00
_cell.angle_gamma   90.00
#
_symmetry.space_group_name_H-M   'P 1'
#
loop_
_entity.id
_entity.type
_entity.pdbx_description
1 polymer ?
#
loop_
_entity_poly.entity_id
_entity_poly.type
_entity_poly.pdbx_seq_one_letter_code
_entity_poly.pdbx_strand_id
1 'polypeptide(L)'
;MVRTRIGNFRVLFDVIFNPRNLIDSSSRYTNQSVAERLKTFISVTIFFFLNVIIYALPLSLQGTGFVGDSFSVRLLINNSSSLVSFGFLTYFLYHFGIWVTRRSSGLIPSYRVVMINTSIYLAIIFNLLWIGVFRTETLGRLFNWAFQMLFRTIGYYVGVPPDFDSGLETLPPGSILLSASERAIIVGLIIAFCYYLYVLYIGAKMVHNLTRYESAVAIGFVLTSPVIFAAASLILQQYLSIPSVFTVGY
;
A
#
# COMPACT_ATOMS: atom_id res chain seq x y z
N MET A 1 -9.15 -1.59 30.71
CA MET A 1 -9.53 -2.82 29.98
C MET A 1 -10.44 -2.45 28.81
N VAL A 2 -9.88 -2.11 27.64
CA VAL A 2 -10.67 -1.83 26.44
C VAL A 2 -10.86 -3.13 25.69
N ARG A 3 -12.08 -3.70 25.73
CA ARG A 3 -12.47 -4.79 24.83
C ARG A 3 -12.44 -4.24 23.40
N THR A 4 -11.35 -4.41 22.69
CA THR A 4 -11.36 -4.40 21.22
C THR A 4 -12.13 -5.65 20.79
N ARG A 5 -13.47 -5.56 20.77
CA ARG A 5 -14.30 -6.52 20.02
C ARG A 5 -14.01 -6.26 18.55
N ILE A 6 -13.05 -7.01 18.01
CA ILE A 6 -12.64 -7.04 16.60
C ILE A 6 -13.78 -7.57 15.69
N GLY A 7 -14.99 -7.80 16.20
CA GLY A 7 -16.14 -8.36 15.47
C GLY A 7 -17.29 -7.41 15.15
N ASN A 8 -17.19 -6.10 15.39
CA ASN A 8 -18.31 -5.18 15.12
C ASN A 8 -18.16 -4.51 13.75
N PHE A 9 -19.17 -4.66 12.88
CA PHE A 9 -19.33 -3.91 11.62
C PHE A 9 -19.16 -2.39 11.81
N ARG A 10 -19.49 -1.91 13.01
CA ARG A 10 -19.28 -0.54 13.46
C ARG A 10 -17.81 -0.09 13.41
N VAL A 11 -16.86 -0.99 13.63
CA VAL A 11 -15.42 -0.71 13.49
C VAL A 11 -15.09 -0.44 12.02
N LEU A 12 -15.58 -1.28 11.10
CA LEU A 12 -15.38 -1.07 9.65
C LEU A 12 -16.01 0.25 9.19
N PHE A 13 -17.23 0.53 9.64
CA PHE A 13 -17.94 1.77 9.37
C PHE A 13 -17.19 2.99 9.94
N ASP A 14 -16.73 2.92 11.19
CA ASP A 14 -15.95 3.98 11.82
C ASP A 14 -14.60 4.17 11.12
N VAL A 15 -13.98 3.12 10.55
CA VAL A 15 -12.76 3.31 9.73
C VAL A 15 -13.06 4.17 8.51
N ILE A 16 -14.14 3.88 7.81
CA ILE A 16 -14.48 4.50 6.54
C ILE A 16 -15.06 5.90 6.73
N PHE A 17 -15.84 6.13 7.80
CA PHE A 17 -16.62 7.35 7.96
C PHE A 17 -16.23 8.19 9.19
N ASN A 18 -15.51 7.62 10.17
CA ASN A 18 -15.08 8.34 11.37
C ASN A 18 -13.69 7.91 11.87
N PRO A 19 -12.63 8.12 11.07
CA PRO A 19 -11.28 7.62 11.37
C PRO A 19 -10.73 8.13 12.71
N ARG A 20 -11.25 9.26 13.22
CA ARG A 20 -10.85 9.83 14.52
C ARG A 20 -11.02 8.85 15.68
N ASN A 21 -12.09 8.05 15.68
CA ASN A 21 -12.37 7.10 16.78
C ASN A 21 -11.30 5.99 16.88
N LEU A 22 -10.77 5.53 15.74
CA LEU A 22 -9.69 4.54 15.73
C LEU A 22 -8.37 5.15 16.19
N ILE A 23 -8.14 6.39 15.78
CA ILE A 23 -6.92 7.13 16.06
C ILE A 23 -6.87 7.52 17.56
N ASP A 24 -7.98 7.92 18.17
CA ASP A 24 -8.07 8.18 19.61
C ASP A 24 -7.82 6.93 20.47
N SER A 25 -8.13 5.73 19.96
CA SER A 25 -7.77 4.47 20.64
C SER A 25 -6.26 4.19 20.62
N SER A 26 -5.51 4.88 19.75
CA SER A 26 -4.07 4.71 19.59
C SER A 26 -3.24 5.73 20.38
N SER A 27 -3.79 6.89 20.73
CA SER A 27 -3.11 7.92 21.53
C SER A 27 -2.96 7.57 23.02
N ARG A 28 -3.84 6.72 23.59
CA ARG A 28 -3.80 6.29 25.01
C ARG A 28 -2.70 5.27 25.36
N TYR A 29 -1.69 5.12 24.51
CA TYR A 29 -0.78 3.99 24.54
C TYR A 29 0.52 4.23 25.32
N THR A 30 0.87 5.49 25.58
CA THR A 30 2.11 5.86 26.29
C THR A 30 2.21 5.24 27.70
N ASN A 31 1.10 4.90 28.33
CA ASN A 31 1.06 4.36 29.70
C ASN A 31 0.91 2.82 29.81
N GLN A 32 1.01 2.05 28.71
CA GLN A 32 0.86 0.59 28.74
C GLN A 32 2.15 -0.16 29.10
N SER A 33 2.01 -1.31 29.77
CA SER A 33 3.12 -2.21 30.11
C SER A 33 3.75 -2.84 28.87
N VAL A 34 5.03 -3.25 28.95
CA VAL A 34 5.76 -3.87 27.82
C VAL A 34 5.03 -5.09 27.25
N ALA A 35 4.41 -5.90 28.11
CA ALA A 35 3.64 -7.08 27.70
C ALA A 35 2.38 -6.71 26.90
N GLU A 36 1.64 -5.70 27.34
CA GLU A 36 0.48 -5.17 26.58
C GLU A 36 0.93 -4.57 25.25
N ARG A 37 2.13 -3.97 25.24
CA ARG A 37 2.68 -3.38 24.04
C ARG A 37 2.97 -4.43 22.97
N LEU A 38 3.68 -5.48 23.36
CA LEU A 38 3.98 -6.63 22.53
C LEU A 38 2.71 -7.32 22.04
N LYS A 39 1.73 -7.56 22.92
CA LYS A 39 0.43 -8.15 22.55
C LYS A 39 -0.28 -7.34 21.47
N THR A 40 -0.28 -6.01 21.59
CA THR A 40 -0.90 -5.11 20.61
C THR A 40 -0.18 -5.18 19.27
N PHE A 41 1.16 -5.15 19.29
CA PHE A 41 1.98 -5.27 18.08
C PHE A 41 1.66 -6.58 17.34
N ILE A 42 1.67 -7.72 18.05
CA ILE A 42 1.34 -9.05 17.48
C ILE A 42 -0.08 -9.05 16.91
N SER A 43 -1.07 -8.56 17.67
CA SER A 43 -2.46 -8.55 17.21
C SER A 43 -2.66 -7.72 15.94
N VAL A 44 -1.99 -6.57 15.82
CA VAL A 44 -2.07 -5.71 14.62
C VAL A 44 -1.32 -6.33 13.46
N THR A 45 -0.19 -6.98 13.73
CA THR A 45 0.58 -7.73 12.73
C THR A 45 -0.25 -8.87 12.13
N ILE A 46 -0.89 -9.68 12.98
CA ILE A 46 -1.77 -10.77 12.55
C ILE A 46 -2.94 -10.22 11.73
N PHE A 47 -3.59 -9.15 12.22
CA PHE A 47 -4.67 -8.50 11.48
C PHE A 47 -4.20 -8.05 10.08
N PHE A 48 -3.05 -7.38 9.99
CA PHE A 48 -2.47 -6.96 8.72
C PHE A 48 -2.21 -8.14 7.78
N PHE A 49 -1.54 -9.19 8.25
CA PHE A 49 -1.25 -10.37 7.41
C PHE A 49 -2.51 -11.09 6.93
N LEU A 50 -3.51 -11.28 7.80
CA LEU A 50 -4.78 -11.89 7.40
C LEU A 50 -5.47 -11.08 6.30
N ASN A 51 -5.50 -9.75 6.46
CA ASN A 51 -6.06 -8.86 5.44
C ASN A 51 -5.27 -8.97 4.14
N VAL A 52 -3.94 -8.89 4.18
CA VAL A 52 -3.09 -9.03 2.99
C VAL A 52 -3.35 -10.35 2.26
N ILE A 53 -3.43 -11.47 2.96
CA ILE A 53 -3.71 -12.78 2.34
C ILE A 53 -5.08 -12.77 1.67
N ILE A 54 -6.11 -12.27 2.37
CA ILE A 54 -7.47 -12.17 1.81
C ILE A 54 -7.49 -11.32 0.53
N TYR A 55 -6.68 -10.26 0.46
CA TYR A 55 -6.63 -9.37 -0.69
C TYR A 55 -5.68 -9.84 -1.80
N ALA A 56 -4.62 -10.57 -1.45
CA ALA A 56 -3.74 -11.20 -2.42
C ALA A 56 -4.41 -12.37 -3.14
N LEU A 57 -5.38 -13.04 -2.50
CA LEU A 57 -6.10 -14.18 -3.09
C LEU A 57 -6.77 -13.85 -4.43
N PRO A 58 -7.63 -12.81 -4.56
CA PRO A 58 -8.22 -12.43 -5.85
C PRO A 58 -7.19 -12.14 -6.93
N LEU A 59 -6.11 -11.43 -6.60
CA LEU A 59 -5.01 -11.12 -7.53
C LEU A 59 -4.30 -12.39 -8.03
N SER A 60 -4.13 -13.35 -7.12
CA SER A 60 -3.29 -14.54 -7.36
C SER A 60 -4.05 -15.69 -8.02
N LEU A 61 -5.33 -15.84 -7.68
CA LEU A 61 -6.22 -16.79 -8.35
C LEU A 61 -6.42 -16.43 -9.84
N GLN A 62 -6.19 -15.18 -10.22
CA GLN A 62 -6.44 -14.68 -11.57
C GLN A 62 -5.17 -14.39 -12.38
N GLY A 63 -4.01 -14.26 -11.73
CA GLY A 63 -2.70 -14.32 -12.39
C GLY A 63 -2.42 -15.67 -13.09
N THR A 64 -3.22 -16.69 -12.80
CA THR A 64 -3.30 -17.96 -13.55
C THR A 64 -3.70 -17.78 -15.02
N GLY A 65 -4.24 -16.61 -15.40
CA GLY A 65 -4.56 -16.26 -16.79
C GLY A 65 -3.46 -15.52 -17.57
N PHE A 66 -2.40 -15.04 -16.90
CA PHE A 66 -1.28 -14.31 -17.53
C PHE A 66 0.03 -15.12 -17.59
N VAL A 67 0.20 -16.13 -16.74
CA VAL A 67 1.39 -17.00 -16.74
C VAL A 67 0.90 -18.44 -16.82
N GLY A 68 1.04 -19.06 -17.99
CA GLY A 68 0.68 -20.47 -18.20
C GLY A 68 1.28 -21.37 -17.13
N ASP A 69 0.45 -22.28 -16.58
CA ASP A 69 0.78 -23.42 -15.71
C ASP A 69 1.83 -23.22 -14.61
N SER A 70 2.00 -22.00 -14.08
CA SER A 70 2.80 -21.77 -12.88
C SER A 70 1.90 -21.71 -11.64
N PHE A 71 2.09 -22.70 -10.76
CA PHE A 71 1.43 -22.92 -9.46
C PHE A 71 0.82 -21.64 -8.86
N SER A 72 -0.51 -21.56 -8.72
CA SER A 72 -1.24 -20.44 -8.10
C SER A 72 -0.69 -20.02 -6.72
N VAL A 73 -0.05 -20.97 -6.03
CA VAL A 73 0.66 -20.74 -4.76
C VAL A 73 1.86 -19.79 -4.93
N ARG A 74 2.65 -19.91 -6.00
CA ARG A 74 3.81 -19.03 -6.25
C ARG A 74 3.37 -17.60 -6.52
N LEU A 75 2.33 -17.42 -7.34
CA LEU A 75 1.72 -16.11 -7.58
C LEU A 75 1.17 -15.50 -6.29
N LEU A 76 0.51 -16.32 -5.45
CA LEU A 76 0.03 -15.89 -4.14
C LEU A 76 1.15 -15.45 -3.22
N ILE A 77 2.25 -16.20 -3.16
CA ILE A 77 3.42 -15.83 -2.37
C ILE A 77 4.02 -14.52 -2.86
N ASN A 78 4.22 -14.35 -4.17
CA ASN A 78 4.81 -13.12 -4.73
C ASN A 78 3.93 -11.90 -4.46
N ASN A 79 2.64 -11.98 -4.81
CA ASN A 79 1.70 -10.87 -4.58
C ASN A 79 1.61 -10.52 -3.09
N SER A 80 1.45 -11.52 -2.22
CA SER A 80 1.41 -11.29 -0.77
C SER A 80 2.71 -10.66 -0.27
N SER A 81 3.86 -11.13 -0.73
CA SER A 81 5.17 -10.59 -0.33
C SER A 81 5.36 -9.14 -0.78
N SER A 82 4.87 -8.79 -1.98
CA SER A 82 4.88 -7.40 -2.47
C SER A 82 4.05 -6.49 -1.59
N LEU A 83 2.81 -6.91 -1.28
CA LEU A 83 1.90 -6.15 -0.42
C LEU A 83 2.45 -5.97 0.99
N VAL A 84 3.02 -7.03 1.57
CA VAL A 84 3.68 -6.98 2.87
C VAL A 84 4.84 -6.01 2.84
N SER A 85 5.74 -6.14 1.86
CA SER A 85 6.93 -5.30 1.71
C SER A 85 6.56 -3.83 1.56
N PHE A 86 5.55 -3.53 0.73
CA PHE A 86 5.06 -2.16 0.54
C PHE A 86 4.40 -1.60 1.80
N GLY A 87 3.65 -2.41 2.54
CA GLY A 87 3.06 -2.02 3.83
C GLY A 87 4.11 -1.67 4.88
N PHE A 88 5.15 -2.50 5.02
CA PHE A 88 6.27 -2.23 5.92
C PHE A 88 7.11 -1.02 5.48
N LEU A 89 7.37 -0.87 4.18
CA LEU A 89 8.04 0.32 3.64
C LEU A 89 7.24 1.58 3.95
N THR A 90 5.92 1.55 3.75
CA THR A 90 5.04 2.67 4.06
C THR A 90 5.07 3.01 5.55
N TYR A 91 5.04 1.99 6.42
CA TYR A 91 5.21 2.17 7.86
C TYR A 91 6.54 2.85 8.20
N PHE A 92 7.64 2.35 7.63
CA PHE A 92 8.97 2.90 7.87
C PHE A 92 9.06 4.36 7.44
N LEU A 93 8.60 4.69 6.22
CA LEU A 93 8.63 6.05 5.69
C LEU A 93 7.71 6.99 6.47
N TYR A 94 6.53 6.53 6.86
CA TYR A 94 5.62 7.29 7.70
C TYR A 94 6.25 7.62 9.06
N HIS A 95 6.83 6.61 9.74
CA HIS A 95 7.50 6.83 11.01
C HIS A 95 8.75 7.70 10.85
N PHE A 96 9.53 7.51 9.79
CA PHE A 96 10.70 8.32 9.48
C PHE A 96 10.32 9.79 9.30
N GLY A 97 9.26 10.09 8.56
CA GLY A 97 8.75 11.45 8.42
C GLY A 97 8.33 12.08 9.75
N ILE A 98 7.71 11.31 10.65
CA ILE A 98 7.38 11.74 12.02
C ILE A 98 8.64 11.91 12.89
N TRP A 99 9.65 11.07 12.70
CA TRP A 99 10.91 11.15 13.42
C TRP A 99 11.70 12.39 13.02
N VAL A 100 11.73 12.73 11.73
CA VAL A 100 12.38 13.94 11.20
C VAL A 100 11.80 15.22 11.82
N THR A 101 10.49 15.25 12.13
CA THR A 101 9.86 16.40 12.81
C THR A 101 10.16 16.46 14.30
N ARG A 102 10.87 15.46 14.86
CA ARG A 102 11.24 15.35 16.29
C ARG A 102 10.06 15.31 17.26
N ARG A 103 8.86 14.99 16.76
CA ARG A 103 7.60 14.90 17.54
C ARG A 103 7.11 13.46 17.69
N SER A 104 7.97 12.48 17.47
CA SER A 104 7.58 11.07 17.55
C SER A 104 7.17 10.66 18.97
N SER A 105 6.08 9.89 19.05
CA SER A 105 5.58 9.26 20.28
C SER A 105 6.03 7.80 20.39
N GLY A 106 6.92 7.37 19.51
CA GLY A 106 7.43 6.00 19.41
C GLY A 106 6.93 5.23 18.18
N LEU A 107 7.51 4.05 17.95
CA LEU A 107 7.29 3.21 16.78
C LEU A 107 5.90 2.57 16.75
N ILE A 108 5.43 2.07 17.90
CA ILE A 108 4.19 1.29 17.97
C ILE A 108 2.96 2.12 17.61
N PRO A 109 2.81 3.37 18.07
CA PRO A 109 1.70 4.22 17.63
C PRO A 109 1.68 4.42 16.10
N SER A 110 2.83 4.70 15.47
CA SER A 110 2.94 4.80 14.01
C SER A 110 2.59 3.48 13.31
N TYR A 111 3.05 2.35 13.86
CA TYR A 111 2.75 1.02 13.35
C TYR A 111 1.25 0.73 13.34
N ARG A 112 0.54 1.07 14.42
CA ARG A 112 -0.92 0.90 14.50
C ARG A 112 -1.65 1.76 13.48
N VAL A 113 -1.28 3.04 13.36
CA VAL A 113 -1.89 3.95 12.39
C VAL A 113 -1.71 3.40 10.98
N VAL A 114 -0.49 2.99 10.62
CA VAL A 114 -0.22 2.54 9.25
C VAL A 114 -0.86 1.19 8.99
N MET A 115 -0.62 0.17 9.80
CA MET A 115 -1.03 -1.21 9.45
C MET A 115 -2.55 -1.41 9.45
N ILE A 116 -3.28 -0.76 10.37
CA ILE A 116 -4.75 -0.86 10.39
C ILE A 116 -5.34 -0.16 9.16
N ASN A 117 -4.89 1.06 8.87
CA ASN A 117 -5.42 1.83 7.75
C ASN A 117 -4.98 1.26 6.41
N THR A 118 -3.70 0.93 6.26
CA THR A 118 -3.16 0.30 5.06
C THR A 118 -4.00 -0.91 4.70
N SER A 119 -4.25 -1.84 5.63
CA SER A 119 -5.08 -3.03 5.35
C SER A 119 -6.41 -2.69 4.68
N ILE A 120 -7.14 -1.70 5.20
CA ILE A 120 -8.49 -1.37 4.74
C ILE A 120 -8.47 -0.63 3.40
N TYR A 121 -7.52 0.30 3.21
CA TYR A 121 -7.39 1.03 1.94
C TYR A 121 -6.78 0.19 0.83
N LEU A 122 -5.85 -0.71 1.18
CA LEU A 122 -5.32 -1.71 0.26
C LEU A 122 -6.48 -2.54 -0.30
N ALA A 123 -7.43 -2.95 0.54
CA ALA A 123 -8.63 -3.67 0.10
C ALA A 123 -9.37 -2.91 -1.00
N ILE A 124 -9.69 -1.63 -0.77
CA ILE A 124 -10.47 -0.80 -1.70
C ILE A 124 -9.68 -0.57 -2.99
N ILE A 125 -8.42 -0.14 -2.86
CA ILE A 125 -7.55 0.16 -3.99
C ILE A 125 -7.32 -1.09 -4.85
N PHE A 126 -7.01 -2.24 -4.25
CA PHE A 126 -6.79 -3.47 -5.00
C PHE A 126 -8.06 -4.03 -5.62
N ASN A 127 -9.23 -3.93 -4.96
CA ASN A 127 -10.48 -4.33 -5.61
C ASN A 127 -10.79 -3.46 -6.83
N LEU A 128 -10.58 -2.14 -6.75
CA LEU A 128 -10.79 -1.23 -7.87
C LEU A 128 -9.76 -1.43 -8.99
N LEU A 129 -8.47 -1.58 -8.65
CA LEU A 129 -7.42 -1.93 -9.60
C LEU A 129 -7.72 -3.27 -10.27
N TRP A 130 -8.21 -4.24 -9.50
CA TRP A 130 -8.61 -5.55 -10.02
C TRP A 130 -9.74 -5.43 -11.04
N ILE A 131 -10.83 -4.72 -10.70
CA ILE A 131 -11.91 -4.47 -11.65
C ILE A 131 -11.36 -3.76 -12.90
N GLY A 132 -10.53 -2.72 -12.72
CA GLY A 132 -9.96 -1.98 -13.83
C GLY A 132 -9.10 -2.84 -14.76
N VAL A 133 -8.04 -3.46 -14.23
CA VAL A 133 -7.05 -4.22 -15.01
C VAL A 133 -7.68 -5.41 -15.72
N PHE A 134 -8.57 -6.16 -15.06
CA PHE A 134 -9.04 -7.45 -15.57
C PHE A 134 -10.39 -7.41 -16.28
N ARG A 135 -11.21 -6.37 -16.04
CA ARG A 135 -12.48 -6.20 -16.78
C ARG A 135 -12.36 -5.27 -17.96
N THR A 136 -11.28 -4.49 -18.05
CA THR A 136 -11.12 -3.48 -19.11
C THR A 136 -9.72 -3.51 -19.68
N GLU A 137 -9.61 -3.81 -20.98
CA GLU A 137 -8.33 -3.83 -21.69
C GLU A 137 -7.63 -2.46 -21.60
N THR A 138 -8.40 -1.38 -21.71
CA THR A 138 -7.89 -0.01 -21.66
C THR A 138 -7.18 0.31 -20.36
N LEU A 139 -7.80 0.03 -19.19
CA LEU A 139 -7.16 0.30 -17.90
C LEU A 139 -6.02 -0.67 -17.63
N GLY A 140 -6.14 -1.94 -18.06
CA GLY A 140 -5.03 -2.89 -18.00
C GLY A 140 -3.78 -2.36 -18.70
N ARG A 141 -3.93 -1.89 -19.94
CA ARG A 141 -2.83 -1.29 -20.70
C ARG A 141 -2.34 0.03 -20.10
N LEU A 142 -3.25 0.90 -19.64
CA LEU A 142 -2.89 2.18 -18.99
C LEU A 142 -2.07 1.97 -17.71
N PHE A 143 -2.50 1.05 -16.84
CA PHE A 143 -1.78 0.75 -15.60
C PHE A 143 -0.44 0.07 -15.86
N ASN A 144 -0.38 -0.84 -16.83
CA ASN A 144 0.88 -1.46 -17.23
C ASN A 144 1.87 -0.41 -17.78
N TRP A 145 1.41 0.48 -18.66
CA TRP A 145 2.21 1.60 -19.14
C TRP A 145 2.71 2.50 -17.99
N ALA A 146 1.82 2.87 -17.05
CA ALA A 146 2.20 3.71 -15.92
C ALA A 146 3.26 3.02 -15.02
N PHE A 147 3.12 1.72 -14.80
CA PHE A 147 4.07 0.92 -14.04
C PHE A 147 5.43 0.83 -14.74
N GLN A 148 5.44 0.52 -16.04
CA GLN A 148 6.68 0.48 -16.83
C GLN A 148 7.37 1.84 -16.88
N MET A 149 6.62 2.93 -17.05
CA MET A 149 7.17 4.29 -17.04
C MET A 149 7.80 4.64 -15.70
N LEU A 150 7.16 4.26 -14.58
CA LEU A 150 7.74 4.42 -13.25
C LEU A 150 9.06 3.66 -13.15
N PHE A 151 9.07 2.35 -13.43
CA PHE A 151 10.26 1.51 -13.30
C PHE A 151 11.38 1.92 -14.25
N ARG A 152 11.06 2.30 -15.48
CA ARG A 152 12.04 2.81 -16.46
C ARG A 152 12.66 4.12 -15.99
N THR A 153 11.84 5.04 -15.50
CA THR A 153 12.30 6.34 -14.98
C THR A 153 13.21 6.12 -13.78
N ILE A 154 12.79 5.31 -12.82
CA ILE A 154 13.60 5.02 -11.62
C ILE A 154 14.87 4.26 -12.00
N GLY A 155 14.77 3.25 -12.86
CA GLY A 155 15.90 2.47 -13.36
C GLY A 155 16.98 3.33 -14.01
N TYR A 156 16.58 4.33 -14.81
CA TYR A 156 17.50 5.31 -15.36
C TYR A 156 18.26 6.07 -14.26
N TYR A 157 17.56 6.57 -13.23
CA TYR A 157 18.19 7.34 -12.15
C TYR A 157 19.06 6.49 -11.21
N VAL A 158 18.77 5.19 -11.05
CA VAL A 158 19.58 4.29 -10.21
C VAL A 158 20.63 3.50 -11.00
N GLY A 159 20.75 3.73 -12.31
CA GLY A 159 21.73 3.03 -13.17
C GLY A 159 21.41 1.55 -13.41
N VAL A 160 20.15 1.14 -13.25
CA VAL A 160 19.65 -0.23 -13.47
C VAL A 160 18.44 -0.15 -14.39
N PRO A 161 18.63 0.06 -15.71
CA PRO A 161 17.51 0.13 -16.64
C PRO A 161 16.81 -1.24 -16.69
N PRO A 162 15.49 -1.32 -16.45
CA PRO A 162 14.76 -2.58 -16.59
C PRO A 162 14.73 -3.01 -18.06
N ASP A 163 14.95 -4.30 -18.28
CA ASP A 163 14.78 -4.94 -19.59
C ASP A 163 13.31 -5.36 -19.74
N PHE A 164 12.46 -4.38 -20.06
CA PHE A 164 11.10 -4.68 -20.49
C PHE A 164 11.18 -5.03 -21.98
N ASP A 165 10.82 -6.26 -22.35
CA ASP A 165 10.63 -6.65 -23.74
C ASP A 165 9.77 -5.59 -24.45
N SER A 166 10.06 -5.31 -25.71
CA SER A 166 9.45 -4.27 -26.54
C SER A 166 7.94 -4.44 -26.79
N GLY A 167 7.24 -5.28 -26.02
CA GLY A 167 5.85 -5.70 -26.19
C GLY A 167 4.78 -4.80 -25.58
N LEU A 168 5.11 -3.64 -25.00
CA LEU A 168 4.10 -2.66 -24.58
C LEU A 168 4.43 -1.26 -25.09
N GLU A 169 4.16 -1.10 -26.37
CA GLU A 169 4.13 0.19 -27.05
C GLU A 169 3.23 1.19 -26.30
N THR A 170 3.84 2.34 -26.05
CA THR A 170 3.27 3.69 -25.97
C THR A 170 1.76 3.76 -26.24
N LEU A 171 0.94 3.69 -25.19
CA LEU A 171 -0.31 4.42 -25.20
C LEU A 171 0.02 5.86 -24.79
N PRO A 172 0.14 6.82 -25.72
CA PRO A 172 0.14 8.22 -25.32
C PRO A 172 -1.19 8.48 -24.60
N PRO A 173 -1.20 9.00 -23.35
CA PRO A 173 -2.42 9.18 -22.57
C PRO A 173 -3.53 9.99 -23.28
N GLY A 174 -3.15 10.81 -24.27
CA GLY A 174 -4.06 11.64 -25.06
C GLY A 174 -4.90 10.91 -26.10
N SER A 175 -4.69 9.62 -26.38
CA SER A 175 -5.49 8.85 -27.34
C SER A 175 -6.55 7.94 -26.69
N ILE A 176 -6.64 7.93 -25.35
CA ILE A 176 -7.50 7.00 -24.61
C ILE A 176 -8.88 7.64 -24.35
N LEU A 177 -9.91 7.12 -25.01
CA LEU A 177 -11.30 7.42 -24.67
C LEU A 177 -11.80 6.41 -23.64
N LEU A 178 -11.82 6.84 -22.37
CA LEU A 178 -12.36 6.02 -21.28
C LEU A 178 -13.88 5.96 -21.33
N SER A 179 -14.45 4.77 -21.20
CA SER A 179 -15.87 4.55 -20.93
C SER A 179 -16.30 5.13 -19.56
N ALA A 180 -17.61 5.24 -19.33
CA ALA A 180 -18.13 5.76 -18.06
C ALA A 180 -17.73 4.91 -16.84
N SER A 181 -17.71 3.58 -16.99
CA SER A 181 -17.28 2.64 -15.94
C SER A 181 -15.78 2.77 -15.64
N GLU A 182 -14.94 2.89 -16.67
CA GLU A 182 -13.49 3.07 -16.49
C GLU A 182 -13.17 4.40 -15.78
N ARG A 183 -13.85 5.49 -16.17
CA ARG A 183 -13.74 6.78 -15.46
C ARG A 183 -14.16 6.64 -14.00
N ALA A 184 -15.26 5.93 -13.71
CA ALA A 184 -15.71 5.71 -12.34
C ALA A 184 -14.68 4.93 -11.50
N ILE A 185 -14.01 3.94 -12.09
CA ILE A 185 -12.93 3.19 -11.43
C ILE A 185 -11.75 4.11 -11.10
N ILE A 186 -11.28 4.93 -12.06
CA ILE A 186 -10.19 5.89 -11.83
C ILE A 186 -10.57 6.89 -10.74
N VAL A 187 -11.77 7.48 -10.79
CA VAL A 187 -12.25 8.40 -9.76
C VAL A 187 -12.30 7.71 -8.40
N GLY A 188 -12.79 6.47 -8.33
CA GLY A 188 -12.78 5.66 -7.12
C GLY A 188 -11.38 5.44 -6.55
N LEU A 189 -10.40 5.15 -7.42
CA LEU A 189 -9.00 4.98 -7.02
C LEU A 189 -8.40 6.28 -6.48
N ILE A 190 -8.66 7.42 -7.14
CA ILE A 190 -8.21 8.75 -6.69
C ILE A 190 -8.82 9.07 -5.32
N ILE A 191 -10.13 8.85 -5.14
CA ILE A 191 -10.81 9.09 -3.87
C ILE A 191 -10.23 8.19 -2.77
N ALA A 192 -10.07 6.89 -3.03
CA ALA A 192 -9.50 5.95 -2.07
C ALA A 192 -8.08 6.31 -1.67
N PHE A 193 -7.25 6.73 -2.64
CA PHE A 193 -5.88 7.19 -2.39
C PHE A 193 -5.85 8.49 -1.57
N CYS A 194 -6.62 9.51 -1.96
CA CYS A 194 -6.72 10.76 -1.21
C CYS A 194 -7.21 10.54 0.22
N TYR A 195 -8.21 9.67 0.39
CA TYR A 195 -8.73 9.36 1.71
C TYR A 195 -7.72 8.56 2.56
N TYR A 196 -6.97 7.64 1.95
CA TYR A 196 -5.86 6.96 2.62
C TYR A 196 -4.82 7.95 3.17
N LEU A 197 -4.37 8.91 2.34
CA LEU A 197 -3.43 9.95 2.77
C LEU A 197 -4.02 10.83 3.86
N TYR A 198 -5.29 11.19 3.76
CA TYR A 198 -6.00 11.97 4.77
C TYR A 198 -6.04 11.24 6.12
N VAL A 199 -6.31 9.94 6.14
CA VAL A 199 -6.35 9.18 7.38
C VAL A 199 -4.96 9.08 8.02
N LEU A 200 -3.90 8.87 7.23
CA LEU A 200 -2.53 8.92 7.74
C LEU A 200 -2.18 10.31 8.29
N TYR A 201 -2.64 11.37 7.63
CA TYR A 201 -2.42 12.76 8.03
C TYR A 201 -3.08 13.06 9.38
N ILE A 202 -4.33 12.64 9.55
CA ILE A 202 -5.04 12.78 10.83
C ILE A 202 -4.40 11.90 11.90
N GLY A 203 -3.96 10.70 11.54
CA GLY A 203 -3.20 9.81 12.42
C GLY A 203 -1.95 10.48 12.96
N ALA A 204 -1.21 11.17 12.11
CA ALA A 204 0.00 11.90 12.50
C ALA A 204 -0.38 12.98 13.53
N LYS A 205 -1.35 13.84 13.20
CA LYS A 205 -1.79 14.91 14.09
C LYS A 205 -2.25 14.42 15.45
N MET A 206 -3.10 13.40 15.50
CA MET A 206 -3.76 13.01 16.74
C MET A 206 -2.92 12.08 17.61
N VAL A 207 -2.07 11.25 17.02
CA VAL A 207 -1.26 10.26 17.75
C VAL A 207 0.10 10.83 18.16
N HIS A 208 0.67 11.67 17.31
CA HIS A 208 1.98 12.27 17.49
C HIS A 208 1.93 13.76 17.80
N ASN A 209 0.72 14.31 17.99
CA ASN A 209 0.49 15.72 18.29
C ASN A 209 1.20 16.67 17.30
N LEU A 210 1.25 16.27 16.04
CA LEU A 210 1.92 17.01 14.97
C LEU A 210 1.04 18.20 14.53
N THR A 211 1.71 19.30 14.16
CA THR A 211 1.07 20.43 13.47
C THR A 211 0.64 20.03 12.05
N ARG A 212 -0.06 20.94 11.36
CA ARG A 212 -0.50 20.72 9.97
C ARG A 212 0.69 20.50 9.03
N TYR A 213 1.74 21.30 9.18
CA TYR A 213 2.93 21.24 8.33
C TYR A 213 3.75 19.97 8.60
N GLU A 214 4.00 19.65 9.88
CA GLU A 214 4.75 18.45 10.24
C GLU A 214 4.03 17.17 9.79
N SER A 215 2.69 17.16 9.85
CA SER A 215 1.90 16.04 9.34
C SER A 215 1.99 15.93 7.81
N ALA A 216 1.99 17.05 7.09
CA ALA A 216 2.19 17.06 5.64
C ALA A 216 3.58 16.52 5.26
N VAL A 217 4.62 16.83 6.04
CA VAL A 217 5.97 16.26 5.85
C VAL A 217 5.93 14.74 5.99
N ALA A 218 5.28 14.20 7.03
CA ALA A 218 5.14 12.75 7.21
C ALA A 218 4.43 12.07 6.02
N ILE A 219 3.40 12.71 5.45
CA ILE A 219 2.73 12.21 4.24
C ILE A 219 3.61 12.33 3.00
N GLY A 220 4.40 13.39 2.89
CA GLY A 220 5.40 13.54 1.82
C GLY A 220 6.35 12.34 1.74
N PHE A 221 6.84 11.85 2.88
CA PHE A 221 7.65 10.62 2.93
C PHE A 221 6.87 9.37 2.52
N VAL A 222 5.59 9.25 2.89
CA VAL A 222 4.77 8.12 2.43
C VAL A 222 4.60 8.15 0.91
N LEU A 223 4.44 9.33 0.30
CA LEU A 223 4.31 9.48 -1.15
C LEU A 223 5.57 9.05 -1.92
N THR A 224 6.74 9.00 -1.28
CA THR A 224 7.96 8.48 -1.91
C THR A 224 8.01 6.94 -1.93
N SER A 225 7.05 6.25 -1.32
CA SER A 225 7.07 4.78 -1.24
C SER A 225 7.09 4.06 -2.60
N PRO A 226 6.35 4.48 -3.65
CA PRO A 226 6.42 3.79 -4.94
C PRO A 226 7.80 3.94 -5.61
N VAL A 227 8.42 5.11 -5.45
CA VAL A 227 9.76 5.42 -5.97
C VAL A 227 10.81 4.54 -5.28
N ILE A 228 10.80 4.52 -3.95
CA ILE A 228 11.77 3.74 -3.17
C ILE A 228 11.55 2.25 -3.39
N PHE A 229 10.30 1.81 -3.49
CA PHE A 229 9.97 0.42 -3.78
C PHE A 229 10.49 -0.02 -5.15
N ALA A 230 10.29 0.80 -6.19
CA ALA A 230 10.80 0.51 -7.53
C ALA A 230 12.34 0.45 -7.55
N ALA A 231 13.00 1.43 -6.93
CA ALA A 231 14.46 1.48 -6.83
C ALA A 231 15.01 0.24 -6.11
N ALA A 232 14.46 -0.11 -4.95
CA ALA A 232 14.86 -1.28 -4.19
C ALA A 232 14.64 -2.57 -5.00
N SER A 233 13.49 -2.71 -5.68
CA SER A 233 13.20 -3.90 -6.49
C SER A 233 14.24 -4.12 -7.59
N LEU A 234 14.62 -3.06 -8.31
CA LEU A 234 15.63 -3.11 -9.37
C LEU A 234 17.03 -3.44 -8.84
N ILE A 235 17.43 -2.77 -7.75
CA ILE A 235 18.75 -2.99 -7.13
C ILE A 235 18.87 -4.42 -6.59
N LEU A 236 17.85 -4.91 -5.87
CA LEU A 236 17.85 -6.27 -5.32
C LEU A 236 17.92 -7.32 -6.42
N GLN A 237 17.20 -7.12 -7.53
CA GLN A 237 17.24 -8.00 -8.68
C GLN A 237 18.63 -8.03 -9.33
N GLN A 238 19.18 -6.85 -9.64
CA GLN A 238 20.44 -6.72 -10.38
C GLN A 238 21.65 -7.21 -9.57
N TYR A 239 21.74 -6.83 -8.29
CA TYR A 239 22.95 -7.00 -7.51
C TYR A 239 22.92 -8.18 -6.55
N LEU A 240 21.73 -8.62 -6.12
CA LEU A 240 21.60 -9.71 -5.15
C LEU A 240 21.00 -10.98 -5.76
N SER A 241 20.66 -10.97 -7.06
CA SER A 241 19.94 -12.08 -7.73
C SER A 241 18.69 -12.53 -6.98
N ILE A 242 18.12 -11.65 -6.14
CA ILE A 242 16.86 -11.89 -5.46
C ILE A 242 15.79 -11.61 -6.51
N PRO A 243 14.97 -12.61 -6.89
CA PRO A 243 13.90 -12.38 -7.86
C PRO A 243 13.10 -11.15 -7.45
N SER A 244 12.92 -10.21 -8.37
CA SER A 244 12.04 -9.07 -8.12
C SER A 244 10.69 -9.63 -7.70
N VAL A 245 10.08 -9.01 -6.69
CA VAL A 245 8.74 -9.42 -6.23
C VAL A 245 7.69 -9.22 -7.33
N PHE A 246 8.04 -8.42 -8.34
CA PHE A 246 7.39 -8.33 -9.64
C PHE A 246 8.26 -9.01 -10.71
N THR A 247 8.05 -10.30 -10.93
CA THR A 247 8.25 -10.85 -12.27
C THR A 247 7.11 -10.30 -13.12
N VAL A 248 7.35 -9.19 -13.83
CA VAL A 248 6.45 -8.81 -14.92
C VAL A 248 6.52 -9.97 -15.89
N GLY A 249 5.39 -10.67 -16.07
CA GLY A 249 5.34 -11.81 -16.98
C GLY A 249 5.85 -11.37 -18.34
N TYR A 250 6.89 -12.06 -18.81
CA TYR A 250 7.29 -12.09 -20.20
C TYR A 250 6.18 -12.77 -21.02
#